data_AF-A0A0J7JUU1-F1
#
_entry.id   AF-A0A0J7JUU1-F1
#
_cell.length_a   1.000
_cell.length_b   1.000
_cell.length_c   1.000
_cell.angle_alpha   90.00
_cell.angle_beta   90.00
_cell.angle_gamma   90.00
#
_symmetry.space_group_name_H-M   'P 1'
#
loop_
_entity.id
_entity.type
_entity.pdbx_description
1 polymer ?
#
loop_
_entity_poly.entity_id
_entity_poly.type
_entity_poly.pdbx_seq_one_letter_code
_entity_poly.pdbx_strand_id
1 'polypeptide(L)'
;MALHPFTELGIDSENFKLLERFTVILYDKNCEFDNVNEARKELFCQKTKSMEKLPPTKDALLQHSKRAAYQAGLWCTSEHSQQHAPNPEGWGWTQKADSASWVPLW
;
A
#
# COMPACT_ATOMS: atom_id res chain seq x y z
N MET A 1 -13.73 -5.77 -18.77
CA MET A 1 -12.38 -6.21 -18.36
C MET A 1 -11.53 -4.98 -18.09
N ALA A 2 -10.61 -5.02 -17.12
CA ALA A 2 -9.76 -3.87 -16.79
C ALA A 2 -8.79 -3.59 -17.96
N LEU A 3 -8.83 -2.38 -18.52
CA LEU A 3 -7.97 -1.99 -19.65
C LEU A 3 -6.49 -1.92 -19.23
N HIS A 4 -6.24 -1.60 -17.96
CA HIS A 4 -4.91 -1.47 -17.36
C HIS A 4 -4.90 -2.15 -15.97
N PRO A 5 -4.81 -3.49 -15.90
CA PRO A 5 -4.93 -4.24 -14.64
C PRO A 5 -3.79 -3.97 -13.66
N PHE A 6 -2.64 -3.50 -14.15
CA PHE A 6 -1.47 -3.13 -13.37
C PHE A 6 -1.29 -1.62 -13.44
N THR A 7 -1.82 -0.90 -12.45
CA THR A 7 -1.64 0.55 -12.31
C THR A 7 -0.55 0.83 -11.30
N GLU A 8 0.53 1.50 -11.72
CA GLU A 8 1.60 1.89 -10.81
C GLU A 8 1.12 2.97 -9.84
N LEU A 9 1.46 2.80 -8.56
CA LEU A 9 1.09 3.71 -7.49
C LEU A 9 2.32 4.45 -6.98
N GLY A 10 2.41 5.74 -7.29
CA GLY A 10 3.45 6.64 -6.80
C GLY A 10 3.04 7.37 -5.52
N ILE A 11 4.02 7.80 -4.73
CA ILE A 11 3.80 8.56 -3.49
C ILE A 11 3.01 9.86 -3.71
N ASP A 12 3.19 10.49 -4.88
CA ASP A 12 2.53 11.75 -5.23
C ASP A 12 1.23 11.55 -6.03
N SER A 13 0.89 10.30 -6.36
CA SER A 13 -0.29 9.98 -7.17
C SER A 13 -1.58 10.34 -6.43
N GLU A 14 -2.59 10.81 -7.17
CA GLU A 14 -3.90 11.14 -6.59
C GLU A 14 -4.54 9.93 -5.90
N ASN A 15 -4.42 8.75 -6.51
CA ASN A 15 -4.89 7.50 -5.93
C ASN A 15 -4.23 7.21 -4.58
N PHE A 16 -2.92 7.44 -4.45
CA PHE A 16 -2.23 7.22 -3.17
C PHE A 16 -2.67 8.22 -2.12
N LYS A 17 -2.84 9.51 -2.47
CA LYS A 17 -3.35 10.53 -1.55
C LYS A 17 -4.76 10.20 -1.05
N LEU A 18 -5.63 9.68 -1.92
CA LEU A 18 -6.96 9.20 -1.53
C LEU A 18 -6.89 8.00 -0.57
N LEU A 19 -6.01 7.03 -0.84
CA LEU A 19 -5.77 5.89 0.05
C LEU A 19 -5.18 6.32 1.39
N GLU A 20 -4.29 7.31 1.38
CA GLU A 20 -3.70 7.90 2.57
C GLU A 20 -4.77 8.54 3.46
N ARG A 21 -5.62 9.40 2.87
CA ARG A 21 -6.74 10.02 3.58
C ARG A 21 -7.74 8.99 4.10
N PHE A 22 -8.09 8.00 3.29
CA PHE A 22 -8.95 6.90 3.71
C PHE A 22 -8.37 6.18 4.93
N THR A 23 -7.06 5.89 4.92
CA THR A 23 -6.38 5.23 6.03
C THR A 23 -6.40 6.09 7.30
N VAL A 24 -6.20 7.41 7.20
CA VAL A 24 -6.35 8.30 8.36
C VAL A 24 -7.75 8.17 8.99
N ILE A 25 -8.79 8.30 8.17
CA ILE A 25 -10.18 8.25 8.63
C ILE A 25 -10.53 6.87 9.23
N LEU A 26 -9.96 5.79 8.69
CA LEU A 26 -10.16 4.43 9.21
C LEU A 26 -9.65 4.27 10.65
N TYR A 27 -8.52 4.90 10.99
CA TYR A 27 -7.95 4.84 12.34
C TYR A 27 -8.51 5.91 13.28
N ASP A 28 -8.96 7.03 12.72
CA ASP A 28 -9.57 8.12 13.44
C ASP A 28 -10.43 9.01 12.53
N LYS A 29 -11.75 8.77 12.55
CA LYS A 29 -12.72 9.50 11.73
C LYS A 29 -12.78 11.01 11.99
N ASN A 30 -12.28 11.46 13.14
CA ASN A 30 -12.26 12.87 13.53
C ASN A 30 -10.90 13.52 13.28
N CYS A 31 -9.93 12.79 12.73
CA CYS A 31 -8.60 13.33 12.46
C CYS A 31 -8.62 14.23 11.23
N GLU A 32 -8.11 15.45 11.38
CA GLU A 32 -8.11 16.48 10.33
C GLU A 32 -6.92 16.37 9.38
N PHE A 33 -5.92 15.53 9.72
CA PHE A 33 -4.73 15.37 8.89
C PHE A 33 -5.01 14.56 7.62
N ASP A 34 -4.41 14.96 6.51
CA ASP A 34 -4.50 14.21 5.25
C ASP A 34 -3.43 13.12 5.12
N ASN A 35 -2.32 13.24 5.85
CA ASN A 35 -1.20 12.30 5.81
C ASN A 35 -1.16 11.39 7.04
N VAL A 36 -0.86 10.12 6.78
CA VAL A 36 -0.87 9.07 7.81
C VAL A 36 0.22 9.26 8.85
N ASN A 37 1.32 9.94 8.51
CA ASN A 37 2.40 10.19 9.46
C ASN A 37 2.01 11.24 10.51
N GLU A 38 1.30 12.34 10.17
CA GLU A 38 0.81 13.26 11.20
C GLU A 38 -0.28 12.61 12.04
N ALA A 39 -1.20 11.86 11.42
CA ALA A 39 -2.22 11.10 12.15
C ALA A 39 -1.58 10.08 13.12
N ARG A 40 -0.55 9.36 12.67
CA ARG A 40 0.22 8.43 13.51
C ARG A 40 0.86 9.14 14.70
N LYS A 41 1.49 10.30 14.47
CA LYS A 41 2.12 11.12 15.51
C LYS A 41 1.08 11.61 16.53
N GLU A 42 -0.05 12.14 16.07
CA GLU A 42 -1.13 12.61 16.95
C GLU A 42 -1.69 11.48 17.82
N LEU A 43 -2.01 10.33 17.21
CA LEU A 43 -2.54 9.18 17.92
C LEU A 43 -1.56 8.63 18.97
N PHE A 44 -0.27 8.69 18.68
CA PHE A 44 0.78 8.29 19.62
C PHE A 44 0.92 9.30 20.77
N CYS A 45 1.02 10.59 20.47
CA CYS A 45 1.28 11.62 21.49
C CYS A 45 0.07 11.97 22.35
N GLN A 46 -1.12 12.07 21.76
CA GLN A 46 -2.30 12.64 22.43
C GLN A 46 -3.29 11.59 22.90
N LYS A 47 -3.40 10.46 22.19
CA LYS A 47 -4.42 9.43 22.48
C LYS A 47 -3.83 8.18 23.12
N THR A 48 -2.51 8.16 23.38
CA THR A 48 -1.75 7.07 24.03
C THR A 48 -2.15 5.69 23.50
N LYS A 49 -2.40 5.59 22.20
CA LYS A 49 -2.78 4.32 21.58
C LYS A 49 -1.57 3.38 21.59
N SER A 50 -1.81 2.10 21.87
CA SER A 50 -0.77 1.07 21.71
C SER A 50 -0.26 1.07 20.27
N MET A 51 1.00 0.66 20.05
CA MET A 51 1.64 0.69 18.73
C MET A 51 0.83 -0.04 17.66
N GLU A 52 0.15 -1.14 18.02
CA GLU A 52 -0.70 -1.94 17.14
C GLU A 52 -1.97 -1.21 16.67
N LYS A 53 -2.39 -0.17 17.39
CA LYS A 53 -3.57 0.66 17.07
C LYS A 53 -3.22 1.93 16.29
N LEU A 54 -1.97 2.09 15.91
CA LEU A 54 -1.51 3.21 15.10
C LEU A 54 -1.66 2.88 13.60
N PRO A 55 -2.00 3.86 12.74
CA PRO A 55 -2.01 3.68 11.30
C PRO A 55 -0.61 3.33 10.80
N PRO A 56 -0.44 2.60 9.68
CA PRO A 56 0.88 2.30 9.12
C PRO A 56 1.68 3.58 8.87
N THR A 57 3.01 3.45 8.74
CA THR A 57 3.81 4.56 8.19
C THR A 57 3.44 4.78 6.73
N LYS A 58 3.68 5.99 6.22
CA LYS A 58 3.42 6.34 4.82
C LYS A 58 4.10 5.38 3.84
N ASP A 59 5.36 5.03 4.10
CA ASP A 59 6.12 4.08 3.25
C ASP A 59 5.51 2.68 3.29
N ALA A 60 5.20 2.16 4.48
CA ALA A 60 4.57 0.85 4.61
C ALA A 60 3.20 0.82 3.91
N LEU A 61 2.41 1.90 4.02
CA LEU A 61 1.14 2.04 3.29
C LEU A 61 1.38 1.98 1.78
N LEU A 62 2.35 2.73 1.25
CA LEU A 62 2.69 2.72 -0.18
C LEU A 62 3.05 1.32 -0.66
N GLN A 63 3.96 0.62 0.04
CA GLN A 63 4.37 -0.72 -0.37
C GLN A 63 3.22 -1.72 -0.28
N HIS A 64 2.36 -1.62 0.74
CA HIS A 64 1.16 -2.45 0.83
C HIS A 64 0.16 -2.17 -0.30
N SER A 65 -0.09 -0.91 -0.62
CA SER A 65 -1.01 -0.54 -1.70
C SER A 65 -0.48 -0.99 -3.06
N LYS A 66 0.83 -0.89 -3.31
CA LYS A 66 1.47 -1.46 -4.51
C LYS A 66 1.25 -2.97 -4.61
N ARG A 67 1.48 -3.72 -3.53
CA ARG A 67 1.24 -5.17 -3.51
C ARG A 67 -0.23 -5.52 -3.76
N ALA A 68 -1.15 -4.80 -3.13
CA ALA A 68 -2.58 -5.01 -3.31
C ALA A 68 -3.03 -4.75 -4.75
N ALA A 69 -2.54 -3.68 -5.37
CA ALA A 69 -2.80 -3.37 -6.77
C ALA A 69 -2.27 -4.45 -7.71
N TYR A 70 -1.05 -4.96 -7.47
CA TYR A 70 -0.48 -6.06 -8.23
C TYR A 70 -1.32 -7.34 -8.13
N GLN A 71 -1.72 -7.73 -6.92
CA GLN A 71 -2.57 -8.90 -6.67
C GLN A 71 -3.93 -8.77 -7.35
N ALA A 72 -4.56 -7.59 -7.26
CA ALA A 72 -5.81 -7.31 -7.95
C ALA A 72 -5.65 -7.44 -9.47
N GLY A 73 -4.54 -6.95 -10.05
CA GLY A 73 -4.24 -7.09 -11.48
C GLY A 73 -4.12 -8.55 -11.93
N LEU A 74 -3.50 -9.41 -11.12
CA LEU A 74 -3.47 -10.85 -11.36
C LEU A 74 -4.86 -11.48 -11.31
N TRP A 75 -5.69 -11.10 -10.35
CA TRP A 75 -7.06 -11.63 -10.24
C TRP A 75 -7.95 -11.17 -11.39
N CYS A 76 -7.84 -9.91 -11.81
CA CYS A 76 -8.60 -9.35 -12.93
C CYS A 76 -8.21 -9.96 -14.29
N THR A 77 -7.12 -10.72 -14.34
CA THR A 77 -6.62 -11.40 -15.54
C THR A 77 -6.62 -12.93 -15.38
N SER A 78 -7.33 -13.46 -14.38
CA SER A 78 -7.35 -14.90 -14.04
C SER A 78 -8.00 -15.81 -15.09
N GLU A 79 -8.79 -15.25 -15.99
CA GLU A 79 -9.42 -15.97 -17.10
C GLU A 79 -8.42 -16.32 -18.23
N HIS A 80 -7.27 -15.64 -18.28
CA HIS A 80 -6.24 -15.92 -19.27
C HIS A 80 -5.42 -17.14 -18.87
N SER A 81 -5.33 -18.14 -19.75
CA SER A 81 -4.54 -19.36 -19.52
C SER A 81 -3.05 -19.09 -19.31
N GLN A 82 -2.52 -18.03 -19.93
CA GLN A 82 -1.18 -17.51 -19.69
C GLN A 82 -1.26 -16.06 -19.23
N GLN A 83 -0.99 -15.85 -17.94
CA GLN A 83 -0.96 -14.51 -17.37
C GLN A 83 0.40 -13.87 -17.63
N HIS A 84 0.41 -12.74 -18.34
CA HIS A 84 1.60 -11.89 -18.48
C HIS A 84 1.71 -10.96 -17.27
N ALA A 85 2.11 -11.52 -16.13
CA ALA A 85 2.36 -10.75 -14.92
C ALA A 85 3.64 -9.91 -15.06
N PRO A 86 3.64 -8.62 -14.67
CA PRO A 86 4.87 -7.83 -14.62
C PRO A 86 5.82 -8.39 -13.54
N ASN A 87 7.09 -8.02 -13.62
CA ASN A 87 8.07 -8.36 -12.58
C ASN A 87 7.57 -7.83 -11.21
N PRO A 88 7.57 -8.63 -10.13
CA PRO A 88 7.19 -8.18 -8.78
C PRO A 88 8.04 -7.03 -8.23
N GLU A 89 9.27 -6.87 -8.71
CA GLU A 89 10.13 -5.73 -8.34
C GLU A 89 9.44 -4.40 -8.64
N GLY A 90 9.44 -3.48 -7.68
CA GLY A 90 8.73 -2.20 -7.77
C GLY A 90 7.26 -2.25 -7.35
N TRP A 91 6.66 -3.44 -7.20
CA TRP A 91 5.30 -3.66 -6.69
C TRP A 91 5.26 -3.98 -5.19
N GLY A 92 6.21 -3.42 -4.43
CA GLY A 92 6.36 -3.68 -3.00
C GLY A 92 7.00 -5.03 -2.68
N TRP A 93 7.74 -5.60 -3.62
CA TRP A 93 8.61 -6.75 -3.44
C TRP A 93 10.05 -6.41 -3.82
N THR A 94 10.99 -7.09 -3.19
CA THR A 94 12.40 -7.12 -3.56
C THR A 94 12.90 -8.56 -3.56
N GLN A 95 13.91 -8.87 -4.37
CA GLN A 95 14.50 -10.19 -4.42
C GLN A 95 15.59 -10.29 -3.35
N LYS A 96 15.65 -11.41 -2.61
CA LYS A 96 16.77 -11.63 -1.71
C LYS A 96 18.06 -11.83 -2.51
N ALA A 97 19.17 -11.25 -2.06
CA ALA A 97 20.45 -11.38 -2.74
C ALA A 97 20.98 -12.82 -2.79
N ASP A 98 20.56 -13.68 -1.86
CA ASP A 98 21.01 -15.05 -1.67
C ASP A 98 20.09 -16.12 -2.28
N SER A 99 18.93 -15.73 -2.80
CA SER A 99 17.92 -16.66 -3.28
C SER A 99 17.01 -16.01 -4.30
N ALA A 100 16.49 -16.79 -5.26
CA ALA A 100 15.48 -16.31 -6.21
C ALA A 100 14.10 -16.03 -5.57
N SER A 101 14.04 -15.84 -4.25
CA SER A 101 12.81 -15.63 -3.48
C SER A 101 12.46 -14.15 -3.37
N TRP A 102 11.17 -13.83 -3.54
CA TRP A 102 10.63 -12.50 -3.36
C TRP A 102 10.22 -12.29 -1.90
N VAL A 103 10.63 -11.14 -1.33
CA VAL A 103 10.21 -10.72 0.01
C VAL A 103 9.54 -9.35 -0.02
N PRO A 104 8.58 -9.08 0.89
CA PRO A 104 7.95 -7.77 0.96
C PRO A 104 8.98 -6.69 1.24
N LEU A 105 8.89 -5.59 0.50
CA LEU A 105 9.54 -4.34 0.85
C LEU A 105 8.65 -3.62 1.88
N TRP A 106 9.25 -3.16 2.97
CA TRP A 106 8.57 -2.44 4.05
C TRP A 106 8.89 -0.96 4.01
#